data_AF-A0A969EXC2-F1
#
_entry.id   AF-A0A969EXC2-F1
#
_cell.length_a   1.000
_cell.length_b   1.000
_cell.length_c   1.000
_cell.angle_alpha   90.00
_cell.angle_beta   90.00
_cell.angle_gamma   90.00
#
_symmetry.space_group_name_H-M   'P 1'
#
loop_
_entity.id
_entity.type
_entity.pdbx_description
1 polymer ?
#
loop_
_entity_poly.entity_id
_entity_poly.type
_entity_poly.pdbx_seq_one_letter_code
_entity_poly.pdbx_strand_id
1 'polypeptide(L)'
;MQGSSSVPTSASLTSNSSSKHPDPRQRTDVPWHQDNGYGQLAPPSDLTVWIALDVCTIDNGCLWVLPGSHRSGLLEHAPAGALRATRVDEPGIPIAMAAGDALLFNGMLLHRSLPNTTQTTRVALYLRYCDPHVVMVDQANKPVLDDGFSWMVAGEA
;
A
#
# COMPACT_ATOMS: atom_id res chain seq x y z
N MET A 1 22.22 -36.52 4.82
CA MET A 1 22.00 -35.41 3.87
C MET A 1 20.49 -35.22 3.73
N GLN A 2 19.92 -34.26 4.44
CA GLN A 2 18.52 -33.85 4.24
C GLN A 2 18.54 -32.82 3.10
N GLY A 3 17.80 -33.11 2.02
CA GLY A 3 17.67 -32.21 0.89
C GLY A 3 16.98 -30.92 1.33
N SER A 4 17.60 -29.78 1.02
CA SER A 4 16.94 -28.49 1.11
C SER A 4 15.80 -28.47 0.09
N SER A 5 14.57 -28.61 0.57
CA SER A 5 13.40 -28.21 -0.20
C SER A 5 13.51 -26.70 -0.45
N SER A 6 13.90 -26.30 -1.65
CA SER A 6 13.80 -24.91 -2.07
C SER A 6 12.33 -24.59 -2.16
N VAL A 7 11.82 -23.79 -1.22
CA VAL A 7 10.49 -23.17 -1.35
C VAL A 7 10.49 -22.40 -2.67
N PRO A 8 9.63 -22.72 -3.64
CA PRO A 8 9.52 -21.91 -4.84
C PRO A 8 8.96 -20.55 -4.41
N THR A 9 9.80 -19.51 -4.49
CA THR A 9 9.38 -18.13 -4.24
C THR A 9 8.86 -17.53 -5.54
N SER A 10 7.68 -17.96 -5.98
CA SER A 10 6.97 -17.17 -6.99
C SER A 10 6.34 -15.94 -6.33
N ALA A 11 6.33 -14.79 -7.02
CA ALA A 11 5.69 -13.59 -6.50
C ALA A 11 4.72 -13.06 -7.54
N SER A 12 3.52 -12.69 -7.10
CA SER A 12 2.51 -12.06 -7.96
C SER A 12 2.58 -10.54 -7.79
N LEU A 13 2.41 -9.80 -8.88
CA LEU A 13 2.44 -8.34 -8.90
C LEU A 13 1.13 -7.76 -9.42
N THR A 14 0.63 -6.72 -8.75
CA THR A 14 -0.35 -5.77 -9.29
C THR A 14 0.27 -4.36 -9.33
N SER A 15 -0.14 -3.53 -10.31
CA SER A 15 0.40 -2.17 -10.47
C SER A 15 -0.70 -1.15 -10.68
N ASN A 16 -0.65 0.01 -10.01
CA ASN A 16 -1.34 1.22 -10.46
C ASN A 16 -0.51 2.48 -10.17
N SER A 17 -0.97 3.63 -10.65
CA SER A 17 -0.40 4.94 -10.30
C SER A 17 -1.28 5.70 -9.33
N SER A 18 -0.65 6.58 -8.54
CA SER A 18 -1.34 7.56 -7.69
C SER A 18 -0.91 8.97 -8.09
N SER A 19 -1.90 9.82 -8.38
CA SER A 19 -1.69 11.23 -8.71
C SER A 19 -2.35 12.09 -7.65
N LYS A 20 -1.60 13.04 -7.08
CA LYS A 20 -2.11 14.08 -6.19
C LYS A 20 -2.15 15.40 -6.93
N HIS A 21 -3.33 15.76 -7.44
CA HIS A 21 -3.54 17.06 -8.06
C HIS A 21 -3.55 18.19 -7.02
N PRO A 22 -3.21 19.42 -7.40
CA PRO A 22 -3.42 20.61 -6.57
C PRO A 22 -4.85 20.66 -6.02
N ASP A 23 -4.96 20.78 -4.70
CA ASP A 23 -6.24 20.82 -4.01
C ASP A 23 -6.26 21.92 -2.95
N PRO A 24 -6.51 23.19 -3.36
CA PRO A 24 -6.54 24.32 -2.44
C PRO A 24 -7.64 24.21 -1.39
N ARG A 25 -8.60 23.29 -1.59
CA ARG A 25 -9.70 23.05 -0.66
C ARG A 25 -9.47 21.85 0.26
N GLN A 26 -8.30 21.19 0.16
CA GLN A 26 -7.81 20.17 1.09
C GLN A 26 -8.82 19.03 1.39
N ARG A 27 -9.38 18.41 0.35
CA ARG A 27 -10.35 17.30 0.42
C ARG A 27 -9.82 15.98 -0.14
N THR A 28 -8.62 15.97 -0.68
CA THR A 28 -8.03 14.82 -1.36
C THR A 28 -7.08 14.04 -0.46
N ASP A 29 -7.16 14.20 0.87
CA ASP A 29 -6.40 13.37 1.79
C ASP A 29 -6.79 11.90 1.64
N VAL A 30 -5.80 11.04 1.82
CA VAL A 30 -6.04 9.61 2.00
C VAL A 30 -5.82 9.37 3.49
N PRO A 31 -6.86 8.97 4.26
CA PRO A 31 -6.76 8.84 5.70
C PRO A 31 -5.84 7.68 6.07
N TRP A 32 -5.55 7.55 7.37
CA TRP A 32 -4.82 6.39 7.89
C TRP A 32 -5.51 5.10 7.50
N HIS A 33 -4.78 4.20 6.83
CA HIS A 33 -5.28 2.90 6.42
C HIS A 33 -4.14 1.89 6.30
N GLN A 34 -4.53 0.62 6.23
CA GLN A 34 -3.71 -0.49 5.79
C GLN A 34 -4.20 -0.89 4.40
N ASP A 35 -3.32 -1.24 3.47
CA ASP A 35 -3.71 -1.70 2.12
C ASP A 35 -4.67 -2.89 2.21
N ASN A 36 -4.39 -3.78 3.16
CA ASN A 36 -5.22 -4.95 3.45
C ASN A 36 -6.61 -4.61 4.02
N GLY A 37 -6.86 -3.34 4.36
CA GLY A 37 -8.17 -2.83 4.77
C GLY A 37 -9.18 -2.70 3.63
N TYR A 38 -8.71 -2.65 2.37
CA TYR A 38 -9.56 -2.57 1.16
C TYR A 38 -9.87 -3.92 0.52
N GLY A 39 -9.09 -4.94 0.84
CA GLY A 39 -9.25 -6.33 0.39
C GLY A 39 -8.22 -7.17 1.12
N GLN A 40 -8.66 -8.22 1.80
CA GLN A 40 -7.79 -8.97 2.69
C GLN A 40 -7.01 -10.01 1.89
N LEU A 41 -5.69 -9.90 1.89
CA LEU A 41 -4.79 -10.99 1.56
C LEU A 41 -4.67 -11.91 2.78
N ALA A 42 -4.84 -13.21 2.57
CA ALA A 42 -4.68 -14.24 3.58
C ALA A 42 -3.67 -15.31 3.10
N PRO A 43 -2.51 -15.48 3.78
CA PRO A 43 -1.99 -14.60 4.84
C PRO A 43 -1.68 -13.18 4.32
N PRO A 44 -1.55 -12.16 5.20
CA PRO A 44 -1.20 -10.77 4.81
C PRO A 44 0.30 -10.65 4.48
N SER A 45 0.73 -11.46 3.51
CA SER A 45 2.12 -11.61 3.07
C SER A 45 2.34 -10.86 1.77
N ASP A 46 2.25 -9.54 1.85
CA ASP A 46 2.45 -8.62 0.75
C ASP A 46 3.47 -7.53 1.06
N LEU A 47 3.96 -6.94 -0.03
CA LEU A 47 4.90 -5.83 -0.03
C LEU A 47 4.46 -4.82 -1.08
N THR A 48 4.16 -3.61 -0.63
CA THR A 48 3.94 -2.46 -1.48
C THR A 48 5.29 -1.76 -1.71
N VAL A 49 5.64 -1.56 -2.98
CA VAL A 49 6.73 -0.71 -3.45
C VAL A 49 6.11 0.56 -4.02
N TRP A 50 6.35 1.68 -3.36
CA TRP A 50 5.85 2.99 -3.76
C TRP A 50 7.00 3.83 -4.28
N ILE A 51 6.99 4.13 -5.57
CA ILE A 51 8.08 4.81 -6.28
C ILE A 51 7.65 6.23 -6.60
N ALA A 52 8.42 7.19 -6.10
CA ALA A 52 8.22 8.60 -6.40
C ALA A 52 8.61 8.88 -7.87
N LEU A 53 7.64 9.21 -8.73
CA LEU A 53 7.95 9.63 -10.11
C LEU A 53 8.29 11.12 -10.17
N ASP A 54 7.72 11.89 -9.25
CA ASP A 54 8.07 13.29 -8.96
C ASP A 54 8.62 13.43 -7.53
N VAL A 55 9.27 14.56 -7.24
CA VAL A 55 9.62 14.92 -5.87
C VAL A 55 8.38 14.89 -4.96
N CYS A 56 8.52 14.27 -3.78
CA CYS A 56 7.47 14.16 -2.78
C CYS A 56 7.87 14.94 -1.53
N THR A 57 7.06 15.93 -1.18
CA THR A 57 7.24 16.79 -0.02
C THR A 57 5.99 16.72 0.87
N ILE A 58 6.09 17.24 2.08
CA ILE A 58 4.93 17.34 2.98
C ILE A 58 3.79 18.12 2.30
N ASP A 59 4.13 19.23 1.65
CA ASP A 59 3.15 20.15 1.05
C ASP A 59 2.49 19.60 -0.22
N ASN A 60 3.17 18.73 -0.98
CA ASN A 60 2.58 18.08 -2.15
C ASN A 60 2.00 16.69 -1.86
N GLY A 61 1.85 16.37 -0.57
CA GLY A 61 1.15 15.19 -0.09
C GLY A 61 1.98 13.92 -0.13
N CYS A 62 3.24 13.94 0.30
CA CYS A 62 4.03 12.72 0.51
C CYS A 62 3.30 11.71 1.43
N LEU A 63 3.76 10.47 1.43
CA LEU A 63 3.25 9.49 2.39
C LEU A 63 3.68 9.85 3.81
N TRP A 64 2.82 9.49 4.75
CA TRP A 64 3.11 9.44 6.17
C TRP A 64 2.92 8.01 6.64
N VAL A 65 3.80 7.54 7.52
CA VAL A 65 3.77 6.17 8.05
C VAL A 65 3.73 6.18 9.56
N LEU A 66 3.11 5.17 10.16
CA LEU A 66 3.23 4.90 11.59
C LEU A 66 4.17 3.70 11.81
N PRO A 67 5.44 3.93 12.18
CA PRO A 67 6.42 2.85 12.31
C PRO A 67 5.96 1.75 13.26
N GLY A 68 6.22 0.48 12.88
CA GLY A 68 5.87 -0.68 13.70
C GLY A 68 4.39 -1.11 13.66
N SER A 69 3.48 -0.29 13.13
CA SER A 69 2.04 -0.58 13.09
C SER A 69 1.67 -1.87 12.35
N HIS A 70 2.48 -2.30 11.38
CA HIS A 70 2.31 -3.58 10.68
C HIS A 70 2.32 -4.82 11.59
N ARG A 71 2.87 -4.70 12.80
CA ARG A 71 2.94 -5.80 13.78
C ARG A 71 1.63 -6.00 14.55
N SER A 72 0.69 -5.06 14.45
CA SER A 72 -0.57 -5.09 15.20
C SER A 72 -1.68 -5.88 14.50
N GLY A 73 -1.39 -6.52 13.36
CA GLY A 73 -2.41 -7.18 12.55
C GLY A 73 -3.37 -6.19 11.90
N LEU A 74 -4.52 -6.68 11.42
CA LEU A 74 -5.50 -5.85 10.72
C LEU A 74 -6.31 -5.07 11.74
N LEU A 75 -6.23 -3.75 11.66
CA LEU A 75 -6.98 -2.84 12.51
C LEU A 75 -8.38 -2.62 11.96
N GLU A 76 -9.27 -2.12 12.81
CA GLU A 76 -10.64 -1.79 12.41
C GLU A 76 -10.63 -0.65 11.38
N HIS A 77 -11.26 -0.90 10.23
CA HIS A 77 -11.43 0.07 9.16
C HIS A 77 -12.91 0.45 9.04
N ALA A 78 -13.23 1.72 9.27
CA ALA A 78 -14.56 2.28 9.05
C ALA A 78 -14.66 2.95 7.66
N PRO A 79 -15.86 3.04 7.05
CA PRO A 79 -16.06 3.82 5.83
C PRO A 79 -15.70 5.30 6.01
N ALA A 80 -14.99 5.86 5.02
CA ALA A 80 -14.58 7.26 4.95
C ALA A 80 -14.79 7.78 3.52
N GLY A 81 -16.05 8.05 3.16
CA GLY A 81 -16.42 8.34 1.77
C GLY A 81 -16.24 7.11 0.88
N ALA A 82 -15.50 7.25 -0.22
CA ALA A 82 -15.11 6.12 -1.07
C ALA A 82 -13.90 5.33 -0.52
N LEU A 83 -13.30 5.81 0.57
CA LEU A 83 -12.13 5.22 1.22
C LEU A 83 -12.53 4.47 2.49
N ARG A 84 -11.55 3.81 3.10
CA ARG A 84 -11.65 3.18 4.41
C ARG A 84 -10.55 3.70 5.31
N ALA A 85 -10.87 3.94 6.58
CA ALA A 85 -9.97 4.57 7.52
C ALA A 85 -9.89 3.82 8.85
N THR A 86 -8.69 3.77 9.41
CA THR A 86 -8.44 3.41 10.80
C THR A 86 -8.30 4.69 11.62
N ARG A 87 -8.93 4.76 12.80
CA ARG A 87 -8.71 5.88 13.72
C ARG A 87 -7.33 5.73 14.38
N VAL A 88 -6.51 6.76 14.23
CA VAL A 88 -5.14 6.85 14.77
C VAL A 88 -4.96 8.26 15.28
N ASP A 89 -4.53 8.41 16.52
CA ASP A 89 -4.31 9.72 17.15
C ASP A 89 -2.86 10.19 16.97
N GLU A 90 -1.95 9.25 16.67
CA GLU A 90 -0.54 9.52 16.41
C GLU A 90 -0.33 10.29 15.10
N PRO A 91 0.59 11.26 15.08
CA PRO A 91 0.85 12.07 13.89
C PRO A 91 1.56 11.29 12.77
N GLY A 92 2.29 10.21 13.12
CA GLY A 92 3.15 9.49 12.19
C GLY A 92 4.39 10.29 11.74
N ILE A 93 5.15 9.72 10.80
CA ILE A 93 6.37 10.32 10.24
C ILE A 93 6.17 10.55 8.74
N PRO A 94 6.39 11.77 8.22
CA PRO A 94 6.37 12.04 6.79
C PRO A 94 7.59 11.44 6.10
N ILE A 95 7.39 10.88 4.91
CA ILE A 95 8.44 10.32 4.07
C ILE A 95 8.60 11.20 2.83
N ALA A 96 9.43 12.24 2.94
CA ALA A 96 9.83 13.06 1.80
C ALA A 96 10.83 12.28 0.93
N MET A 97 10.69 12.39 -0.39
CA MET A 97 11.40 11.55 -1.36
C MET A 97 11.78 12.38 -2.59
N ALA A 98 12.95 12.15 -3.17
CA ALA A 98 13.30 12.64 -4.49
C ALA A 98 12.62 11.79 -5.58
N ALA A 99 12.56 12.31 -6.81
CA ALA A 99 12.13 11.51 -7.95
C ALA A 99 13.09 10.32 -8.14
N GLY A 100 12.55 9.12 -8.29
CA GLY A 100 13.29 7.86 -8.40
C GLY A 100 13.46 7.10 -7.07
N ASP A 101 13.24 7.74 -5.92
CA ASP A 101 13.27 7.05 -4.63
C ASP A 101 12.10 6.06 -4.52
N ALA A 102 12.30 4.98 -3.76
CA ALA A 102 11.28 3.97 -3.47
C ALA A 102 11.12 3.75 -1.96
N LEU A 103 9.86 3.72 -1.51
CA LEU A 103 9.47 3.31 -0.17
C LEU A 103 8.83 1.92 -0.24
N LEU A 104 9.38 0.99 0.53
CA LEU A 104 8.89 -0.39 0.60
C LEU A 104 8.22 -0.61 1.96
N PHE A 105 7.00 -1.12 1.97
CA PHE A 105 6.27 -1.43 3.20
C PHE A 105 5.30 -2.59 3.03
N ASN A 106 5.03 -3.31 4.12
CA ASN A 106 4.02 -4.36 4.14
C ASN A 106 2.60 -3.76 4.13
N GLY A 107 1.62 -4.44 3.54
CA GLY A 107 0.25 -3.95 3.41
C GLY A 107 -0.49 -3.73 4.74
N MET A 108 0.10 -4.17 5.85
CA MET A 108 -0.39 -3.90 7.20
C MET A 108 0.22 -2.64 7.82
N LEU A 109 1.17 -1.97 7.18
CA LEU A 109 1.71 -0.71 7.70
C LEU A 109 0.64 0.38 7.58
N LEU A 110 0.27 1.00 8.69
CA LEU A 110 -0.56 2.19 8.67
C LEU A 110 0.17 3.31 7.92
N HIS A 111 -0.47 3.80 6.88
CA HIS A 111 0.01 4.92 6.09
C HIS A 111 -1.14 5.84 5.67
N ARG A 112 -0.80 7.09 5.35
CA ARG A 112 -1.74 8.12 4.88
C ARG A 112 -1.05 9.06 3.91
N SER A 113 -1.81 9.93 3.26
CA SER A 113 -1.24 11.10 2.56
C SER A 113 -2.11 12.31 2.75
N LEU A 114 -1.48 13.46 2.99
CA LEU A 114 -2.20 14.72 3.11
C LEU A 114 -2.60 15.27 1.72
N PRO A 115 -3.47 16.29 1.65
CA PRO A 115 -3.78 16.97 0.40
C PRO A 115 -2.54 17.65 -0.18
N ASN A 116 -2.54 17.84 -1.50
CA ASN A 116 -1.49 18.60 -2.17
C ASN A 116 -1.89 20.09 -2.20
N THR A 117 -1.17 20.92 -1.46
CA THR A 117 -1.39 22.37 -1.36
C THR A 117 -0.52 23.18 -2.33
N THR A 118 0.28 22.50 -3.15
CA THR A 118 1.14 23.12 -4.18
C THR A 118 0.38 23.36 -5.49
N GLN A 119 1.07 23.92 -6.50
CA GLN A 119 0.49 24.22 -7.82
C GLN A 119 0.71 23.13 -8.88
N THR A 120 1.44 22.07 -8.54
CA THR A 120 1.82 21.00 -9.47
C THR A 120 1.28 19.66 -9.03
N THR A 121 0.93 18.79 -9.97
CA THR A 121 0.53 17.42 -9.64
C THR A 121 1.77 16.61 -9.24
N ARG A 122 1.64 15.78 -8.21
CA ARG A 122 2.66 14.79 -7.82
C ARG A 122 2.21 13.41 -8.27
N VAL A 123 3.05 12.67 -8.98
CA VAL A 123 2.77 11.30 -9.42
C VAL A 123 3.69 10.31 -8.71
N ALA A 124 3.14 9.16 -8.33
CA ALA A 124 3.90 8.02 -7.85
C ALA A 124 3.35 6.71 -8.45
N LEU A 125 4.23 5.75 -8.69
CA LEU A 125 3.86 4.39 -9.08
C LEU A 125 3.75 3.52 -7.83
N TYR A 126 2.69 2.73 -7.73
CA TYR A 126 2.55 1.72 -6.69
C TYR A 126 2.55 0.32 -7.33
N LEU A 127 3.36 -0.56 -6.77
CA LEU A 127 3.50 -1.96 -7.15
C LEU A 127 3.27 -2.81 -5.90
N ARG A 128 2.31 -3.72 -5.91
CA ARG A 128 2.03 -4.61 -4.77
C ARG A 128 2.40 -6.03 -5.14
N TYR A 129 3.37 -6.58 -4.42
CA TYR A 129 3.84 -7.95 -4.54
C TYR A 129 3.21 -8.81 -3.44
N CYS A 130 2.88 -10.05 -3.73
CA CYS A 130 2.50 -11.03 -2.72
C CYS A 130 3.13 -12.40 -2.98
N ASP A 131 3.23 -13.18 -1.91
CA ASP A 131 3.59 -14.61 -1.96
C ASP A 131 2.53 -15.40 -2.75
N PRO A 132 2.89 -16.47 -3.49
CA PRO A 132 2.01 -17.07 -4.48
C PRO A 132 0.93 -17.93 -3.82
N HIS A 133 1.08 -18.23 -2.53
CA HIS A 133 0.08 -18.96 -1.74
C HIS A 133 -0.97 -18.03 -1.11
N VAL A 134 -0.83 -16.72 -1.30
CA VAL A 134 -1.79 -15.74 -0.79
C VAL A 134 -3.07 -15.81 -1.60
N VAL A 135 -4.20 -15.86 -0.90
CA VAL A 135 -5.52 -15.72 -1.50
C VAL A 135 -6.12 -14.37 -1.13
N MET A 136 -6.77 -13.74 -2.12
CA MET A 136 -7.67 -12.63 -1.84
C MET A 136 -8.93 -13.16 -1.14
N VAL A 137 -9.34 -12.51 -0.06
CA VAL A 137 -10.56 -12.83 0.69
C VAL A 137 -11.40 -11.58 0.94
N ASP A 138 -12.71 -11.77 1.06
CA ASP A 138 -13.65 -10.73 1.49
C ASP A 138 -13.54 -10.44 2.99
N GLN A 139 -14.35 -9.50 3.50
CA GLN A 139 -14.35 -9.15 4.92
C GLN A 139 -14.86 -10.27 5.85
N ALA A 140 -15.52 -11.30 5.29
CA ALA A 140 -15.94 -12.51 6.00
C ALA A 140 -14.90 -13.64 5.85
N ASN A 141 -13.69 -13.33 5.36
CA ASN A 141 -12.58 -14.25 5.13
C ASN A 141 -12.93 -15.37 4.13
N LYS A 142 -13.82 -15.10 3.17
CA LYS A 142 -14.14 -16.02 2.08
C LYS A 142 -13.27 -15.71 0.87
N PRO A 143 -12.68 -16.74 0.22
CA PRO A 143 -11.90 -16.54 -1.01
C PRO A 143 -12.72 -15.81 -2.08
N VAL A 144 -12.10 -14.81 -2.69
CA VAL A 144 -12.62 -14.13 -3.88
C VAL A 144 -11.68 -14.42 -5.05
N LEU A 145 -12.24 -14.52 -6.25
CA LEU A 145 -11.43 -14.71 -7.45
C LEU A 145 -10.55 -13.47 -7.65
N ASP A 146 -9.29 -13.71 -7.98
CA ASP A 146 -8.45 -12.69 -8.59
C ASP A 146 -9.14 -12.24 -9.90
N ASP A 147 -9.31 -10.93 -10.06
CA ASP A 147 -9.98 -10.32 -11.21
C ASP A 147 -9.09 -10.29 -12.46
N GLY A 148 -7.89 -10.88 -12.38
CA GLY A 148 -7.03 -11.17 -13.53
C GLY A 148 -5.93 -10.15 -13.76
N PHE A 149 -5.56 -9.38 -12.73
CA PHE A 149 -4.51 -8.35 -12.82
C PHE A 149 -3.20 -8.71 -12.11
N SER A 150 -3.04 -9.96 -11.68
CA SER A 150 -1.80 -10.46 -11.08
C SER A 150 -0.88 -11.11 -12.11
N TRP A 151 0.40 -10.74 -12.07
CA TRP A 151 1.43 -11.29 -12.94
C TRP A 151 2.49 -11.99 -12.10
N MET A 152 2.87 -13.22 -12.48
CA MET A 152 4.04 -13.86 -11.89
C MET A 152 5.30 -13.13 -12.38
N VAL A 153 6.03 -12.49 -11.46
CA VAL A 153 7.20 -11.66 -11.78
C VAL A 153 8.53 -12.30 -11.40
N ALA A 154 8.47 -13.37 -10.62
CA ALA A 154 9.58 -14.25 -10.29
C ALA A 154 9.04 -15.65 -10.00
N GLY A 155 9.90 -16.68 -10.13
CA GLY A 155 9.53 -18.09 -9.96
C GLY A 155 9.23 -18.81 -11.29
N GLU A 156 8.89 -20.09 -11.19
CA GLU A 156 8.51 -20.92 -12.35
C GLU A 156 6.98 -20.94 -12.50
N ALA A 157 6.52 -20.86 -13.75
CA ALA A 157 5.11 -20.80 -14.14
C ALA A 157 4.45 -22.18 -14.23
#